data_AF-A0A821Z8Q3-F1
#
_entry.id   AF-A0A821Z8Q3-F1
#
_cell.length_a   1.000
_cell.length_b   1.000
_cell.length_c   1.000
_cell.angle_alpha   90.00
_cell.angle_beta   90.00
_cell.angle_gamma   90.00
#
_symmetry.space_group_name_H-M   'P 1'
#
loop_
_entity.id
_entity.type
_entity.pdbx_description
1 polymer ?
#
loop_
_entity_poly.entity_id
_entity_poly.type
_entity_poly.pdbx_seq_one_letter_code
_entity_poly.pdbx_strand_id
1 'polypeptide(L)'
;KVLSGQFAGYSSDTFNINQINEITQQTGQVPAILDYDYACGWNYKTPTQYIIDYSCSTSLRNHWNQGGLVTINMHLANPVSANGGGGYKDRMNLRFIDLINANTETGRRWQIFLDRIAEGLHELQRADVTVYVVHCMK
;
A
#
# COMPACT_ATOMS: atom_id res chain seq x y z
N LYS A 1 -16.79 7.51 -20.26
CA LYS A 1 -17.08 6.27 -19.49
C LYS A 1 -16.46 6.43 -18.09
N VAL A 2 -17.02 5.78 -17.08
CA VAL A 2 -16.53 5.82 -15.68
C VAL A 2 -16.35 4.38 -15.20
N LEU A 3 -15.23 4.08 -14.55
CA LEU A 3 -14.93 2.76 -13.98
C LEU A 3 -15.29 2.77 -12.49
N SER A 4 -16.01 1.74 -12.04
CA SER A 4 -16.26 1.52 -10.61
C SER A 4 -15.00 1.02 -9.92
N GLY A 5 -14.78 1.39 -8.67
CA GLY A 5 -13.65 0.94 -7.88
C GLY A 5 -14.03 0.66 -6.43
N GLN A 6 -13.33 -0.29 -5.81
CA GLN A 6 -13.54 -0.64 -4.41
C GLN A 6 -12.21 -0.75 -3.68
N PHE A 7 -12.09 -0.04 -2.55
CA PHE A 7 -11.00 -0.21 -1.60
C PHE A 7 -11.24 -1.43 -0.72
N ALA A 8 -10.33 -2.40 -0.78
CA ALA A 8 -10.43 -3.67 -0.08
C ALA A 8 -9.69 -3.70 1.27
N GLY A 9 -9.05 -2.61 1.69
CA GLY A 9 -8.44 -2.48 3.01
C GLY A 9 -6.93 -2.37 3.00
N TYR A 10 -6.33 -2.54 4.18
CA TYR A 10 -4.89 -2.38 4.40
C TYR A 10 -4.16 -3.70 4.63
N SER A 11 -2.95 -3.76 4.05
CA SER A 11 -1.73 -4.42 4.52
C SER A 11 -1.80 -5.27 5.76
N SER A 12 -2.16 -6.56 5.75
CA SER A 12 -2.12 -7.42 6.95
C SER A 12 -2.94 -6.90 8.15
N ASP A 13 -3.92 -6.04 7.88
CA ASP A 13 -4.82 -5.42 8.86
C ASP A 13 -6.27 -5.66 8.43
N THR A 14 -6.87 -4.74 7.66
CA THR A 14 -8.29 -4.81 7.30
C THR A 14 -8.56 -5.42 5.94
N PHE A 15 -7.55 -5.92 5.23
CA PHE A 15 -7.74 -6.49 3.89
C PHE A 15 -8.83 -7.55 3.86
N ASN A 16 -9.84 -7.34 3.02
CA ASN A 16 -10.90 -8.32 2.84
C ASN A 16 -11.58 -8.19 1.48
N ILE A 17 -11.65 -9.30 0.74
CA ILE A 17 -12.34 -9.37 -0.55
C ILE A 17 -13.86 -9.48 -0.42
N ASN A 18 -14.39 -9.72 0.79
CA ASN A 18 -15.81 -9.91 1.04
C ASN A 18 -16.66 -8.75 0.55
N GLN A 19 -16.17 -7.50 0.63
CA GLN A 19 -16.89 -6.34 0.11
C GLN A 19 -17.10 -6.42 -1.41
N ILE A 20 -16.13 -6.95 -2.17
CA ILE A 20 -16.31 -7.19 -3.61
C ILE A 20 -17.36 -8.27 -3.85
N ASN A 21 -17.32 -9.35 -3.07
CA ASN A 21 -18.29 -10.44 -3.19
C ASN A 21 -19.72 -9.94 -2.90
N GLU A 22 -19.88 -9.09 -1.89
CA GLU A 22 -21.16 -8.47 -1.53
C GLU A 22 -21.68 -7.56 -2.65
N ILE A 23 -20.81 -6.69 -3.22
CA ILE A 23 -21.17 -5.85 -4.37
C ILE A 23 -21.60 -6.72 -5.56
N THR A 24 -20.86 -7.79 -5.83
CA THR A 24 -21.15 -8.71 -6.93
C THR A 24 -22.47 -9.42 -6.73
N GLN A 25 -22.78 -9.89 -5.51
CA GLN A 25 -24.06 -10.52 -5.17
C GLN A 25 -25.24 -9.55 -5.30
N GLN A 26 -25.06 -8.29 -4.88
CA GLN A 26 -26.15 -7.31 -4.89
C GLN A 26 -26.41 -6.71 -6.27
N THR A 27 -25.38 -6.62 -7.13
CA THR A 27 -25.47 -5.88 -8.41
C THR A 27 -25.33 -6.76 -9.64
N GLY A 28 -24.85 -8.00 -9.48
CA GLY A 28 -24.45 -8.86 -10.59
C GLY A 28 -23.20 -8.36 -11.34
N GLN A 29 -22.48 -7.38 -10.79
CA GLN A 29 -21.30 -6.76 -11.43
C GLN A 29 -20.12 -6.72 -10.45
N VAL A 30 -18.92 -6.94 -10.98
CA VAL A 30 -17.67 -6.82 -10.22
C VAL A 30 -17.11 -5.40 -10.41
N PRO A 31 -16.64 -4.71 -9.35
CA PRO A 31 -15.95 -3.44 -9.49
C PRO A 31 -14.79 -3.54 -10.48
N ALA A 32 -14.70 -2.60 -11.42
CA ALA A 32 -13.64 -2.64 -12.43
C ALA A 32 -12.24 -2.48 -11.80
N ILE A 33 -12.12 -1.67 -10.74
CA ILE A 33 -10.88 -1.40 -10.03
C ILE A 33 -10.91 -2.03 -8.63
N LEU A 34 -9.89 -2.83 -8.31
CA LEU A 34 -9.61 -3.28 -6.95
C LEU A 34 -8.46 -2.47 -6.37
N ASP A 35 -8.70 -1.82 -5.24
CA ASP A 35 -7.74 -0.98 -4.56
C ASP A 35 -7.30 -1.57 -3.21
N TYR A 36 -6.03 -1.37 -2.88
CA TYR A 36 -5.41 -1.89 -1.68
C TYR A 36 -4.31 -0.99 -1.15
N ASP A 37 -3.98 -1.06 0.14
CA ASP A 37 -2.92 -0.25 0.73
C ASP A 37 -1.81 -1.10 1.36
N TYR A 38 -0.56 -0.88 0.96
CA TYR A 38 0.59 -1.65 1.49
C TYR A 38 1.02 -1.25 2.90
N ALA A 39 0.65 -0.07 3.40
CA ALA A 39 1.28 0.49 4.59
C ALA A 39 0.27 0.88 5.67
N CYS A 40 0.39 0.23 6.83
CA CYS A 40 -0.37 0.62 8.03
C CYS A 40 0.48 1.55 8.91
N GLY A 41 0.72 2.79 8.48
CA GLY A 41 1.63 3.73 9.15
C GLY A 41 1.21 4.22 10.54
N TRP A 42 0.08 3.77 11.06
CA TRP A 42 -0.33 3.94 12.47
C TRP A 42 0.19 2.82 13.38
N ASN A 43 0.61 1.69 12.83
CA ASN A 43 1.08 0.55 13.61
C ASN A 43 2.50 0.75 14.14
N TYR A 44 2.77 0.10 15.28
CA TYR A 44 4.11 -0.07 15.82
C TYR A 44 4.69 -1.39 15.34
N LYS A 45 5.86 -1.35 14.71
CA LYS A 45 6.61 -2.53 14.24
C LYS A 45 8.10 -2.28 14.44
N THR A 46 8.81 -3.33 14.85
CA THR A 46 10.27 -3.32 14.96
C THR A 46 10.81 -4.56 14.27
N PRO A 47 11.65 -4.42 13.24
CA PRO A 47 11.99 -3.19 12.51
C PRO A 47 10.79 -2.47 11.84
N THR A 48 10.86 -1.13 11.72
CA THR A 48 9.73 -0.31 11.23
C THR A 48 9.32 -0.57 9.78
N GLN A 49 10.16 -1.18 8.94
CA GLN A 49 9.78 -1.50 7.56
C GLN A 49 8.68 -2.56 7.46
N TYR A 50 8.45 -3.35 8.51
CA TYR A 50 7.37 -4.33 8.55
C TYR A 50 5.97 -3.72 8.76
N ILE A 51 5.86 -2.38 8.77
CA ILE A 51 4.56 -1.71 8.54
C ILE A 51 4.12 -1.81 7.08
N ILE A 52 5.06 -2.06 6.17
CA ILE A 52 4.82 -2.24 4.73
C ILE A 52 4.73 -3.74 4.49
N ASP A 53 3.53 -4.17 4.11
CA ASP A 53 3.22 -5.54 3.80
C ASP A 53 2.57 -5.61 2.42
N TYR A 54 2.95 -6.63 1.64
CA TYR A 54 2.48 -6.85 0.27
C TYR A 54 1.91 -8.26 0.11
N SER A 55 1.50 -8.90 1.21
CA SER A 55 0.99 -10.29 1.22
C SER A 55 -0.33 -10.44 0.43
N CYS A 56 -1.04 -9.34 0.16
CA CYS A 56 -2.27 -9.31 -0.64
C CYS A 56 -2.06 -9.54 -2.15
N SER A 57 -0.81 -9.62 -2.63
CA SER A 57 -0.48 -9.64 -4.07
C SER A 57 -1.20 -10.74 -4.84
N THR A 58 -1.54 -11.86 -4.18
CA THR A 58 -2.34 -12.92 -4.80
C THR A 58 -3.74 -12.45 -5.22
N SER A 59 -4.44 -11.68 -4.38
CA SER A 59 -5.77 -11.17 -4.74
C SER A 59 -5.73 -10.13 -5.86
N LEU A 60 -4.68 -9.29 -5.89
CA LEU A 60 -4.46 -8.34 -6.98
C LEU A 60 -4.22 -9.07 -8.31
N ARG A 61 -3.36 -10.10 -8.32
CA ARG A 61 -3.15 -10.95 -9.50
C ARG A 61 -4.46 -11.60 -9.96
N ASN A 62 -5.26 -12.11 -9.04
CA ASN A 62 -6.53 -12.75 -9.37
C ASN A 62 -7.52 -11.76 -10.01
N HIS A 63 -7.64 -10.54 -9.49
CA HIS A 63 -8.51 -9.50 -10.04
C HIS A 63 -8.05 -9.05 -11.44
N TRP A 64 -6.74 -8.88 -11.63
CA TRP A 64 -6.14 -8.58 -12.94
C TRP A 64 -6.44 -9.67 -13.98
N ASN A 65 -6.24 -10.92 -13.61
CA ASN A 65 -6.49 -12.07 -14.50
C ASN A 65 -7.97 -12.23 -14.88
N GLN A 66 -8.89 -11.63 -14.12
CA GLN A 66 -10.31 -11.59 -14.43
C GLN A 66 -10.70 -10.38 -15.31
N GLY A 67 -9.72 -9.61 -15.79
CA GLY A 67 -9.93 -8.42 -16.62
C GLY A 67 -10.17 -7.14 -15.84
N GLY A 68 -9.97 -7.16 -14.52
CA GLY A 68 -10.03 -5.99 -13.66
C GLY A 68 -8.72 -5.20 -13.66
N LEU A 69 -8.78 -3.97 -13.16
CA LEU A 69 -7.62 -3.12 -12.90
C LEU A 69 -7.28 -3.15 -11.41
N VAL A 70 -6.01 -2.94 -11.08
CA VAL A 70 -5.55 -2.89 -9.69
C VAL A 70 -4.87 -1.57 -9.36
N THR A 71 -5.12 -1.07 -8.15
CA THR A 71 -4.47 0.10 -7.60
C THR A 71 -3.83 -0.22 -6.26
N ILE A 72 -2.71 0.45 -5.99
CA ILE A 72 -2.00 0.31 -4.72
C ILE A 72 -1.77 1.68 -4.11
N ASN A 73 -2.30 1.85 -2.91
CA ASN A 73 -2.09 2.96 -1.99
C ASN A 73 -1.02 2.65 -0.95
N MET A 74 -0.61 3.68 -0.22
CA MET A 74 0.31 3.53 0.91
C MET A 74 0.10 4.65 1.95
N HIS A 75 -0.32 4.29 3.16
CA HIS A 75 -0.33 5.18 4.32
C HIS A 75 0.99 5.04 5.11
N LEU A 76 2.09 5.57 4.56
CA LEU A 76 3.43 5.41 5.15
C LEU A 76 3.55 6.09 6.51
N ALA A 77 4.23 5.44 7.45
CA ALA A 77 4.61 6.06 8.72
C ALA A 77 5.63 7.19 8.49
N ASN A 78 5.72 8.08 9.46
CA ASN A 78 6.79 9.07 9.52
C ASN A 78 8.15 8.35 9.72
N PRO A 79 9.10 8.45 8.77
CA PRO A 79 10.38 7.74 8.85
C PRO A 79 11.32 8.31 9.93
N VAL A 80 10.93 9.34 10.68
CA VAL A 80 11.66 9.86 11.85
C VAL A 80 11.59 8.91 13.06
N SER A 81 10.57 8.05 13.17
CA SER A 81 10.49 7.01 14.22
C SER A 81 11.13 5.70 13.78
N ALA A 82 11.88 5.05 14.67
CA ALA A 82 12.49 3.73 14.42
C ALA A 82 11.53 2.55 14.63
N ASN A 83 10.41 2.78 15.32
CA ASN A 83 9.45 1.74 15.71
C ASN A 83 8.07 1.92 15.05
N GLY A 84 7.96 2.85 14.10
CA GLY A 84 6.67 3.33 13.63
C GLY A 84 5.88 4.03 14.74
N GLY A 85 4.55 3.97 14.61
CA GLY A 85 3.56 4.46 15.57
C GLY A 85 3.56 5.96 15.84
N GLY A 86 2.39 6.59 15.72
CA GLY A 86 2.22 8.04 15.90
C GLY A 86 1.59 8.76 14.71
N GLY A 87 1.50 8.09 13.55
CA GLY A 87 0.57 8.47 12.50
C GLY A 87 1.25 8.75 11.17
N TYR A 88 0.71 8.13 10.12
CA TYR A 88 0.91 8.51 8.72
C TYR A 88 0.58 10.00 8.44
N LYS A 89 -0.02 10.72 9.40
CA LYS A 89 -0.31 12.15 9.39
C LYS A 89 0.59 12.99 10.30
N ASP A 90 1.39 12.35 11.16
CA ASP A 90 2.32 13.07 12.03
C ASP A 90 3.58 13.43 11.24
N ARG A 91 3.89 14.72 11.21
CA ARG A 91 5.07 15.28 10.54
C ARG A 91 6.04 15.93 11.52
N MET A 92 5.82 15.77 12.84
CA MET A 92 6.73 16.30 13.85
C MET A 92 8.15 15.80 13.60
N ASN A 93 9.10 16.73 13.68
CA ASN A 93 10.53 16.51 13.48
C ASN A 93 10.93 15.97 12.10
N LEU A 94 9.99 15.81 11.15
CA LEU A 94 10.31 15.44 9.79
C LEU A 94 10.87 16.64 9.05
N ARG A 95 12.14 16.56 8.68
CA ARG A 95 12.74 17.45 7.71
C ARG A 95 12.67 16.79 6.34
N PHE A 96 11.89 17.37 5.42
CA PHE A 96 11.73 16.79 4.08
C PHE A 96 13.06 16.59 3.33
N ILE A 97 14.05 17.45 3.56
CA ILE A 97 15.38 17.30 2.95
C ILE A 97 16.09 16.01 3.39
N ASP A 98 15.78 15.48 4.57
CA ASP A 98 16.39 14.26 5.08
C ASP A 98 15.87 13.02 4.34
N LEU A 99 14.66 13.07 3.74
CA LEU A 99 14.10 11.97 2.94
C LEU A 99 14.95 11.64 1.71
N ILE A 100 15.62 12.64 1.12
CA ILE A 100 16.52 12.43 -0.03
C ILE A 100 17.99 12.33 0.39
N ASN A 101 18.29 12.33 1.69
CA ASN A 101 19.65 12.26 2.22
C ASN A 101 19.88 10.94 2.96
N ALA A 102 20.44 9.97 2.24
CA ALA A 102 20.78 8.63 2.74
C ALA A 102 21.81 8.60 3.88
N ASN A 103 22.47 9.72 4.17
CA ASN A 103 23.41 9.83 5.30
C ASN A 103 22.69 10.15 6.63
N THR A 104 21.40 10.50 6.58
CA THR A 104 20.58 10.69 7.78
C THR A 104 19.85 9.39 8.11
N GLU A 105 19.57 9.19 9.39
CA GLU A 105 18.80 8.03 9.83
C GLU A 105 17.37 8.02 9.25
N THR A 106 16.74 9.20 9.12
CA THR A 106 15.44 9.35 8.45
C THR A 106 15.50 8.97 6.98
N GLY A 107 16.52 9.42 6.25
CA GLY A 107 16.72 9.07 4.84
C GLY A 107 17.00 7.58 4.63
N ARG A 108 17.79 6.95 5.50
CA ARG A 108 18.00 5.49 5.47
C ARG A 108 16.71 4.72 5.66
N ARG A 109 15.91 5.08 6.67
CA ARG A 109 14.60 4.42 6.90
C ARG A 109 13.63 4.64 5.75
N TRP A 110 13.61 5.84 5.18
CA TRP A 110 12.81 6.14 4.00
C TRP A 110 13.22 5.27 2.80
N GLN A 111 14.52 5.10 2.53
CA GLN A 111 14.99 4.20 1.49
C GLN A 111 14.55 2.75 1.73
N ILE A 112 14.66 2.26 2.97
CA ILE A 112 14.20 0.91 3.32
C ILE A 112 12.68 0.77 3.07
N PHE A 113 11.88 1.80 3.33
CA PHE A 113 10.46 1.77 3.00
C PHE A 113 10.22 1.66 1.50
N LEU A 114 10.93 2.45 0.70
CA LEU A 114 10.83 2.41 -0.76
C LEU A 114 11.28 1.05 -1.32
N ASP A 115 12.36 0.48 -0.80
CA ASP A 115 12.85 -0.85 -1.19
C ASP A 115 11.79 -1.92 -0.90
N ARG A 116 11.15 -1.86 0.27
CA ARG A 116 10.09 -2.82 0.65
C ARG A 116 8.85 -2.69 -0.24
N ILE A 117 8.49 -1.48 -0.65
CA ILE A 117 7.42 -1.25 -1.64
C ILE A 117 7.82 -1.81 -3.00
N ALA A 118 9.05 -1.54 -3.43
CA ALA A 118 9.58 -2.00 -4.71
C ALA A 118 9.61 -3.53 -4.78
N GLU A 119 9.93 -4.24 -3.70
CA GLU A 119 9.83 -5.70 -3.60
C GLU A 119 8.41 -6.18 -3.95
N GLY A 120 7.37 -5.61 -3.32
CA GLY A 120 5.98 -5.97 -3.59
C GLY A 120 5.53 -5.65 -5.02
N LEU A 121 5.89 -4.46 -5.52
CA LEU A 121 5.60 -4.08 -6.91
C LEU A 121 6.32 -4.96 -7.92
N HIS A 122 7.54 -5.40 -7.62
CA HIS A 122 8.31 -6.29 -8.47
C HIS A 122 7.68 -7.69 -8.57
N GLU A 123 7.04 -8.19 -7.50
CA GLU A 123 6.27 -9.44 -7.57
C GLU A 123 5.08 -9.34 -8.53
N LEU A 124 4.41 -8.19 -8.58
CA LEU A 124 3.31 -7.93 -9.50
C LEU A 124 3.83 -7.75 -10.94
N GLN A 125 4.91 -7.01 -11.11
CA GLN A 125 5.57 -6.83 -12.41
C GLN A 125 6.01 -8.17 -13.02
N ARG A 126 6.62 -9.05 -12.22
CA ARG A 126 7.03 -10.41 -12.66
C ARG A 126 5.84 -11.30 -13.04
N ALA A 127 4.65 -10.98 -12.57
CA ALA A 127 3.40 -11.65 -12.92
C ALA A 127 2.65 -10.95 -14.07
N ASP A 128 3.29 -10.00 -14.75
CA ASP A 128 2.71 -9.21 -15.86
C ASP A 128 1.44 -8.45 -15.46
N VAL A 129 1.38 -8.01 -14.21
CA VAL A 129 0.29 -7.17 -13.69
C VAL A 129 0.66 -5.71 -13.81
N THR A 130 -0.16 -4.93 -14.53
CA THR A 130 -0.03 -3.47 -14.54
C THR A 130 -0.77 -2.88 -13.33
N VAL A 131 -0.06 -2.04 -12.58
CA VAL A 131 -0.58 -1.42 -11.35
C VAL A 131 -0.64 0.09 -11.52
N TYR A 132 -1.74 0.70 -11.10
CA TYR A 132 -1.79 2.15 -10.89
C TYR A 132 -1.43 2.47 -9.44
N VAL A 133 -0.22 2.99 -9.24
CA VAL A 133 0.32 3.31 -7.91
C VAL A 133 -0.15 4.71 -7.51
N VAL A 134 -0.81 4.81 -6.36
CA VAL A 134 -1.31 6.06 -5.78
C VAL A 134 -0.59 6.32 -4.47
N HIS A 135 0.11 7.44 -4.38
CA HIS A 135 0.73 7.85 -3.12
C HIS A 135 -0.10 8.95 -2.46
N CYS A 136 -0.67 8.67 -1.28
CA CYS A 136 -1.42 9.65 -0.52
C CYS A 136 -0.50 10.38 0.47
N MET A 137 0.14 11.47 0.03
CA MET A 137 0.71 12.45 0.97
C MET A 137 -0.41 13.36 1.45
N LYS A 138 -0.98 13.05 2.61
CA LYS A 138 -1.80 14.00 3.37
C LYS A 138 -0.94 14.81 4.32
#